data_AF-A0A6I9PJB7-F1
#
_entry.id   AF-A0A6I9PJB7-F1
#
_cell.length_a   1.000
_cell.length_b   1.000
_cell.length_c   1.000
_cell.angle_alpha   90.00
_cell.angle_beta   90.00
_cell.angle_gamma   90.00
#
_symmetry.space_group_name_H-M   'P 1'
#
loop_
_entity.id
_entity.type
_entity.pdbx_description
1 polymer ?
#
loop_
_entity_poly.entity_id
_entity_poly.type
_entity_poly.pdbx_seq_one_letter_code
_entity_poly.pdbx_strand_id
1 'polypeptide(L)'
;ILGWLLIASIMLSNLLMICMARCTSPISYLQLKFWRTYVQEESNLMDSYSSKHAKELAERNLKSFFNQQPPENISTPSNRAWKKISSLYKFSTKDHYYSTIHRYVEESCDNDLMKIASVKSSGTADNIPAALSFVDDVRMA
;
A
#
# COMPACT_ATOMS: atom_id res chain seq x y z
N ILE A 1 -26.36 19.74 44.08
CA ILE A 1 -26.29 18.26 43.95
C ILE A 1 -25.84 17.83 42.54
N LEU A 2 -26.49 18.29 41.46
CA LEU A 2 -26.14 17.90 40.07
C LEU A 2 -24.65 18.04 39.71
N GLY A 3 -24.00 19.14 40.10
CA GLY A 3 -22.57 19.35 39.83
C GLY A 3 -21.66 18.32 40.51
N TRP A 4 -21.97 17.91 41.74
CA TRP A 4 -21.23 16.88 42.46
C TRP A 4 -21.40 15.50 41.83
N LEU A 5 -22.60 15.17 41.35
CA LEU A 5 -22.86 13.93 40.61
C LEU A 5 -22.10 13.90 39.28
N LEU A 6 -22.02 15.02 38.58
CA LEU A 6 -21.27 15.15 37.34
C LEU A 6 -19.77 14.95 37.55
N ILE A 7 -19.20 15.57 38.60
CA ILE A 7 -17.79 15.38 38.98
C ILE A 7 -17.51 13.93 39.35
N ALA A 8 -18.36 13.32 40.21
CA ALA A 8 -18.22 11.94 40.61
C ALA A 8 -18.31 10.96 39.42
N SER A 9 -19.23 11.23 38.49
CA SER A 9 -19.38 10.45 37.26
C SER A 9 -18.15 10.53 36.37
N ILE A 10 -17.60 11.73 36.15
CA ILE A 10 -16.37 11.91 35.34
C ILE A 10 -15.18 11.18 35.98
N MET A 11 -15.02 11.28 37.31
CA MET A 11 -13.94 10.59 38.03
C MET A 11 -14.06 9.07 37.92
N LEU A 12 -15.27 8.52 38.12
CA LEU A 12 -15.52 7.09 37.99
C LEU A 12 -15.28 6.58 36.56
N SER A 13 -15.70 7.36 35.56
CA SER A 13 -15.49 7.05 34.14
C SER A 13 -14.00 6.98 33.80
N ASN A 14 -13.21 7.94 34.27
CA ASN A 14 -11.76 7.95 34.07
C ASN A 14 -11.08 6.76 34.74
N LEU A 15 -11.48 6.43 35.98
CA LEU A 15 -10.95 5.27 36.69
C LEU A 15 -11.22 3.97 35.91
N LEU A 16 -12.45 3.79 35.42
CA LEU A 16 -12.82 2.63 34.61
C LEU A 16 -12.01 2.54 33.31
N MET A 17 -11.80 3.66 32.60
CA MET A 17 -10.97 3.69 31.39
C MET A 17 -9.51 3.29 31.68
N ILE A 18 -8.93 3.80 32.75
CA ILE A 18 -7.54 3.48 33.15
C ILE A 18 -7.44 2.01 33.56
N CYS A 19 -8.37 1.51 34.37
CA CYS A 19 -8.42 0.10 34.76
C CYS A 19 -8.55 -0.81 33.54
N MET A 20 -9.45 -0.50 32.60
CA MET A 20 -9.58 -1.25 31.36
C MET A 20 -8.27 -1.26 30.56
N ALA A 21 -7.62 -0.11 30.39
CA ALA A 21 -6.35 -0.01 29.68
C ALA A 21 -5.20 -0.79 30.35
N ARG A 22 -5.22 -0.94 31.68
CA ARG A 22 -4.21 -1.67 32.46
C ARG A 22 -4.51 -3.17 32.61
N CYS A 23 -5.78 -3.55 32.64
CA CYS A 23 -6.22 -4.94 32.78
C CYS A 23 -6.27 -5.69 31.45
N THR A 24 -6.34 -5.00 30.31
CA THR A 24 -6.10 -5.63 29.00
C THR A 24 -4.60 -5.93 28.86
N SER A 25 -4.25 -7.22 28.94
CA SER A 25 -2.91 -7.83 28.95
C SER A 25 -1.77 -7.04 28.24
N PRO A 26 -0.56 -6.97 28.83
CA PRO A 26 0.59 -6.23 28.30
C PRO A 26 1.05 -6.67 26.91
N ILE A 27 0.74 -7.90 26.48
CA ILE A 27 1.04 -8.39 25.13
C ILE A 27 0.30 -7.54 24.08
N SER A 28 -0.98 -7.23 24.33
CA SER A 28 -1.76 -6.34 23.46
C SER A 28 -1.25 -4.89 23.54
N TYR A 29 -0.71 -4.45 24.68
CA TYR A 29 -0.17 -3.11 24.84
C TYR A 29 1.14 -2.90 24.07
N LEU A 30 2.08 -3.86 24.15
CA LEU A 30 3.34 -3.80 23.41
C LEU A 30 3.10 -3.87 21.90
N GLN A 31 2.22 -4.77 21.44
CA GLN A 31 1.81 -4.84 20.03
C GLN A 31 1.15 -3.55 19.56
N LEU A 32 0.24 -2.97 20.36
CA LEU A 32 -0.41 -1.71 20.03
C LEU A 32 0.58 -0.53 20.01
N LYS A 33 1.55 -0.53 20.92
CA LYS A 33 2.64 0.47 20.95
C LYS A 33 3.48 0.37 19.69
N PHE A 34 3.91 -0.83 19.32
CA PHE A 34 4.64 -1.08 18.09
C PHE A 34 3.82 -0.65 16.86
N TRP A 35 2.55 -1.04 16.79
CA TRP A 35 1.66 -0.65 15.70
C TRP A 35 1.56 0.86 15.54
N ARG A 36 1.37 1.61 16.64
CA ARG A 36 1.36 3.09 16.59
C ARG A 36 2.66 3.67 16.06
N THR A 37 3.80 3.17 16.55
CA THR A 37 5.11 3.60 16.05
C THR A 37 5.29 3.26 14.57
N TYR A 38 4.91 2.06 14.15
CA TYR A 38 4.97 1.62 12.75
C TYR A 38 4.15 2.54 11.84
N VAL A 39 2.89 2.82 12.19
CA VAL A 39 2.01 3.68 11.37
C VAL A 39 2.56 5.10 11.28
N GLN A 40 3.14 5.62 12.37
CA GLN A 40 3.75 6.95 12.36
C GLN A 40 4.96 7.00 11.42
N GLU A 41 5.87 6.03 11.52
CA GLU A 41 7.04 5.96 10.65
C GLU A 41 6.65 5.70 9.19
N GLU A 42 5.68 4.82 8.94
CA GLU A 42 5.13 4.56 7.61
C GLU A 42 4.59 5.85 6.99
N SER A 43 3.84 6.66 7.74
CA SER A 43 3.34 7.96 7.26
C SER A 43 4.47 8.92 6.91
N ASN A 44 5.46 9.08 7.79
CA ASN A 44 6.58 10.00 7.56
C ASN A 44 7.38 9.59 6.31
N LEU A 45 7.63 8.28 6.15
CA LEU A 45 8.30 7.74 4.97
C LEU A 45 7.43 7.91 3.73
N MET A 46 6.13 7.66 3.81
CA MET A 46 5.20 7.82 2.69
C MET A 46 5.22 9.25 2.14
N ASP A 47 5.20 10.25 3.02
CA ASP A 47 5.27 11.67 2.63
C ASP A 47 6.61 12.00 1.96
N SER A 48 7.72 11.55 2.54
CA SER A 48 9.07 11.75 2.01
C SER A 48 9.25 11.10 0.62
N TYR A 49 8.87 9.83 0.49
CA TYR A 49 8.94 9.10 -0.78
C TYR A 49 8.02 9.70 -1.84
N SER A 50 6.79 10.06 -1.47
CA SER A 50 5.82 10.66 -2.40
C SER A 50 6.31 12.02 -2.91
N SER A 51 6.88 12.85 -2.04
CA SER A 51 7.45 14.14 -2.42
C SER A 51 8.64 13.98 -3.37
N LYS A 52 9.56 13.05 -3.06
CA LYS A 52 10.71 12.74 -3.92
C LYS A 52 10.27 12.23 -5.30
N HIS A 53 9.32 11.29 -5.34
CA HIS A 53 8.78 10.73 -6.58
C HIS A 53 8.06 11.79 -7.42
N ALA A 54 7.26 12.65 -6.78
CA ALA A 54 6.58 13.76 -7.45
C ALA A 54 7.57 14.74 -8.09
N LYS A 55 8.66 15.07 -7.37
CA LYS A 55 9.74 15.92 -7.89
C LYS A 55 10.40 15.29 -9.11
N GLU A 56 10.80 14.03 -9.04
CA GLU A 56 11.43 13.29 -10.14
C GLU A 56 10.53 13.25 -11.39
N LEU A 57 9.25 12.94 -11.19
CA LEU A 57 8.28 12.91 -12.28
C LEU A 57 8.08 14.29 -12.92
N ALA A 58 8.05 15.36 -12.11
CA ALA A 58 7.94 16.74 -12.60
C ALA A 58 9.19 17.15 -13.38
N GLU A 59 10.39 16.87 -12.87
CA GLU A 59 11.66 17.18 -13.54
C GLU A 59 11.76 16.47 -14.89
N ARG A 60 11.41 15.17 -14.95
CA ARG A 60 11.35 14.41 -16.21
C ARG A 60 10.40 15.06 -17.23
N ASN A 61 9.20 15.44 -16.79
CA ASN A 61 8.19 16.06 -17.66
C ASN A 61 8.67 17.40 -18.21
N LEU A 62 9.25 18.25 -17.37
CA LEU A 62 9.77 19.55 -17.79
C LEU A 62 10.94 19.38 -18.77
N LYS A 63 11.87 18.46 -18.49
CA LYS A 63 13.00 18.17 -19.38
C LYS A 63 12.54 17.68 -20.75
N SER A 64 11.58 16.75 -20.79
CA SER A 64 10.99 16.26 -22.04
C SER A 64 10.26 17.36 -22.82
N PHE A 65 9.47 18.19 -22.13
CA PHE A 65 8.72 19.29 -22.73
C PHE A 65 9.65 20.34 -23.38
N PHE A 66 10.65 20.83 -22.65
CA PHE A 66 11.54 21.89 -23.14
C PHE A 66 12.57 21.39 -24.17
N ASN A 67 13.00 20.12 -24.09
CA ASN A 67 13.95 19.55 -25.06
C ASN A 67 13.27 18.87 -26.26
N GLN A 68 11.92 18.86 -26.30
CA GLN A 68 11.13 18.17 -27.33
C GLN A 68 11.51 16.68 -27.51
N GLN A 69 11.86 16.01 -26.42
CA GLN A 69 12.27 14.61 -26.40
C GLN A 69 11.15 13.72 -25.83
N PRO A 70 10.99 12.47 -26.29
CA PRO A 70 10.04 11.54 -25.69
C PRO A 70 10.40 11.28 -24.22
N PRO A 71 9.41 11.13 -23.34
CA PRO A 71 9.67 11.13 -21.91
C PRO A 71 10.04 9.72 -21.39
N GLU A 72 11.03 9.64 -20.50
CA GLU A 72 11.57 8.38 -19.95
C GLU A 72 10.54 7.59 -19.12
N ASN A 73 10.52 6.25 -19.14
CA ASN A 73 9.48 5.49 -18.44
C ASN A 73 9.67 5.54 -16.91
N ILE A 74 8.84 6.32 -16.21
CA ILE A 74 8.71 6.32 -14.74
C ILE A 74 7.40 5.62 -14.39
N SER A 75 7.49 4.50 -13.66
CA SER A 75 6.33 3.76 -13.18
C SER A 75 5.75 4.44 -11.94
N THR A 76 4.44 4.71 -11.97
CA THR A 76 3.69 5.24 -10.83
C THR A 76 2.55 4.28 -10.50
N PRO A 77 2.20 4.08 -9.22
CA PRO A 77 1.10 3.19 -8.86
C PRO A 77 -0.22 3.61 -9.52
N SER A 78 -1.02 2.62 -9.95
CA SER A 78 -2.31 2.86 -10.57
C SER A 78 -3.32 3.49 -9.60
N ASN A 79 -4.34 4.18 -10.13
CA ASN A 79 -5.45 4.72 -9.33
C ASN A 79 -6.16 3.64 -8.47
N ARG A 80 -6.20 2.39 -8.94
CA ARG A 80 -6.77 1.27 -8.18
C ARG A 80 -5.90 0.92 -6.97
N ALA A 81 -4.57 0.97 -7.10
CA ALA A 81 -3.64 0.77 -6.00
C ALA A 81 -3.81 1.86 -4.94
N TRP A 82 -3.84 3.13 -5.36
CA TRP A 82 -4.10 4.27 -4.48
C TRP A 82 -5.42 4.14 -3.72
N LYS A 83 -6.52 3.81 -4.40
CA LYS A 83 -7.82 3.61 -3.75
C LYS A 83 -7.80 2.48 -2.72
N LYS A 84 -7.09 1.37 -3.00
CA LYS A 84 -6.98 0.25 -2.07
C LYS A 84 -6.24 0.64 -0.80
N ILE A 85 -5.10 1.33 -0.93
CA ILE A 85 -4.30 1.72 0.24
C ILE A 85 -4.96 2.82 1.07
N SER A 86 -5.84 3.64 0.48
CA SER A 86 -6.63 4.65 1.20
C SER A 86 -7.89 4.12 1.90
N SER A 87 -8.18 2.82 1.83
CA SER A 87 -9.35 2.25 2.49
C SER A 87 -9.25 2.35 4.02
N LEU A 88 -10.39 2.49 4.71
CA LEU A 88 -10.42 2.52 6.17
C LEU A 88 -9.82 1.22 6.72
N TYR A 89 -8.77 1.35 7.53
CA TYR A 89 -8.12 0.22 8.18
C TYR A 89 -8.55 0.12 9.64
N LYS A 90 -8.94 -1.08 10.06
CA LYS A 90 -9.15 -1.40 11.47
C LYS A 90 -8.06 -2.37 11.90
N PHE A 91 -7.21 -1.92 12.82
CA PHE A 91 -6.22 -2.80 13.43
C PHE A 91 -6.92 -3.97 14.13
N SER A 92 -6.43 -5.17 13.86
CA SER A 92 -6.87 -6.42 14.47
C SER A 92 -5.62 -7.16 14.94
N THR A 93 -5.57 -7.55 16.20
CA THR A 93 -4.47 -8.37 16.74
C THR A 93 -4.46 -9.79 16.17
N LYS A 94 -5.51 -10.19 15.45
CA LYS A 94 -5.62 -11.46 14.73
C LYS A 94 -5.18 -11.36 13.28
N ASP A 95 -5.13 -10.15 12.73
CA ASP A 95 -4.71 -9.93 11.34
C ASP A 95 -3.19 -9.73 11.31
N HIS A 96 -2.55 -10.27 10.27
CA HIS A 96 -1.08 -10.26 10.14
C HIS A 96 -0.53 -8.93 9.60
N TYR A 97 -1.41 -7.98 9.30
CA TYR A 97 -1.04 -6.73 8.64
C TYR A 97 -1.05 -5.55 9.61
N TYR A 98 -0.11 -4.64 9.43
CA TYR A 98 -0.01 -3.43 10.25
C TYR A 98 -0.66 -2.20 9.59
N SER A 99 -0.80 -2.22 8.26
CA SER A 99 -1.43 -1.15 7.47
C SER A 99 -2.10 -1.71 6.21
N THR A 100 -2.85 -0.86 5.51
CA THR A 100 -3.41 -1.15 4.18
C THR A 100 -2.34 -1.27 3.10
N ILE A 101 -1.24 -0.52 3.20
CA ILE A 101 -0.10 -0.62 2.29
C ILE A 101 0.60 -1.97 2.48
N HIS A 102 0.89 -2.35 3.73
CA HIS A 102 1.48 -3.66 4.05
C HIS A 102 0.61 -4.79 3.48
N ARG A 103 -0.69 -4.78 3.74
CA ARG A 103 -1.62 -5.76 3.18
C ARG A 103 -1.62 -5.77 1.64
N TYR A 104 -1.65 -4.59 1.01
CA TYR A 104 -1.65 -4.49 -0.45
C TYR A 104 -0.40 -5.11 -1.08
N VAL A 105 0.78 -4.90 -0.48
CA VAL A 105 2.04 -5.46 -0.97
C VAL A 105 2.06 -6.98 -0.85
N GLU A 106 1.68 -7.52 0.31
CA GLU A 106 1.64 -8.96 0.54
C GLU A 106 0.63 -9.66 -0.39
N GLU A 107 -0.58 -9.12 -0.52
CA GLU A 107 -1.59 -9.66 -1.46
C GLU A 107 -1.11 -9.57 -2.93
N SER A 108 -0.39 -8.52 -3.30
CA SER A 108 0.11 -8.37 -4.67
C SER A 108 1.22 -9.38 -4.98
N CYS A 109 2.11 -9.63 -4.03
CA CYS A 109 3.17 -10.64 -4.13
C CYS A 109 2.61 -12.08 -4.22
N ASP A 110 1.58 -12.41 -3.43
CA ASP A 110 0.94 -13.73 -3.47
C ASP A 110 0.24 -14.00 -4.81
N ASN A 111 -0.42 -12.98 -5.38
CA ASN A 111 -1.03 -13.09 -6.70
C ASN A 111 0.02 -13.31 -7.79
N ASP A 112 1.16 -12.63 -7.72
CA ASP A 112 2.27 -12.84 -8.67
C ASP A 112 2.92 -14.22 -8.48
N LEU A 113 3.05 -14.73 -7.26
CA LEU A 113 3.54 -16.09 -6.98
C LEU A 113 2.57 -17.16 -7.51
N MET A 114 1.26 -17.00 -7.30
CA MET A 114 0.23 -17.86 -7.90
C MET A 114 0.24 -17.81 -9.43
N LYS A 115 0.50 -16.64 -10.01
CA LYS A 115 0.61 -16.46 -11.46
C LYS A 115 1.84 -17.19 -12.04
N ILE A 116 2.98 -17.13 -11.35
CA ILE A 116 4.20 -17.86 -11.72
C ILE A 116 4.00 -19.38 -11.59
N ALA A 117 3.32 -19.84 -10.54
CA ALA A 117 3.00 -21.27 -10.35
C ALA A 117 2.02 -21.79 -11.41
N SER A 118 1.03 -20.97 -11.80
CA SER A 118 0.06 -21.30 -12.86
C SER A 118 0.72 -21.41 -14.23
N VAL A 119 1.67 -20.53 -14.57
CA VAL A 119 2.42 -20.58 -15.84
C VAL A 119 3.34 -21.80 -15.91
N LYS A 120 3.82 -22.33 -14.78
CA LYS A 120 4.68 -23.52 -14.75
C LYS A 120 3.91 -24.85 -14.88
N SER A 121 2.58 -24.84 -14.74
CA SER A 121 1.74 -26.05 -14.86
C SER A 121 1.30 -26.38 -16.30
N SER A 122 1.56 -25.51 -17.28
CA SER A 122 1.38 -25.85 -18.70
C SER A 122 2.70 -26.36 -19.28
N GLY A 123 2.98 -27.64 -19.04
CA GLY A 123 4.02 -28.35 -19.77
C GLY A 123 3.65 -28.49 -21.25
N THR A 124 4.60 -28.11 -22.11
CA THR A 124 4.92 -28.66 -23.44
C THR A 124 3.78 -28.90 -24.44
N ALA A 125 3.78 -28.07 -25.48
CA ALA A 125 3.57 -28.37 -26.91
C ALA A 125 2.78 -27.25 -27.58
N ASP A 126 3.41 -26.67 -28.61
CA ASP A 126 2.84 -26.01 -29.78
C ASP A 126 1.67 -25.05 -29.56
N ASN A 127 1.91 -23.75 -29.76
CA ASN A 127 1.03 -22.86 -30.53
C ASN A 127 1.63 -21.44 -30.53
N ILE A 128 2.36 -21.13 -31.59
CA ILE A 128 2.78 -19.77 -31.95
C ILE A 128 1.49 -18.97 -32.26
N PRO A 129 1.21 -17.83 -31.62
CA PRO A 129 0.16 -16.94 -32.08
C PRO A 129 0.65 -16.24 -33.35
N ALA A 130 0.09 -16.66 -34.48
CA ALA A 130 0.25 -16.04 -35.79
C ALA A 130 -0.29 -14.59 -35.76
N ALA A 131 0.56 -13.62 -35.45
CA ALA A 131 0.19 -12.20 -35.54
C ALA A 131 1.38 -11.26 -35.78
N LEU A 132 2.47 -11.70 -36.42
CA LEU A 132 3.59 -10.82 -36.82
C LEU A 132 4.30 -11.31 -38.11
N SER A 133 3.55 -11.48 -39.20
CA SER A 133 4.14 -11.66 -40.54
C SER A 133 3.34 -10.94 -41.61
N PHE A 134 3.29 -9.61 -41.53
CA PHE A 134 2.92 -8.77 -42.68
C PHE A 134 3.67 -7.45 -42.55
N VAL A 135 4.91 -7.43 -43.04
CA VAL A 135 5.43 -6.47 -44.03
C VAL A 135 6.87 -6.93 -44.32
N ASP A 136 7.05 -7.62 -45.45
CA ASP A 136 8.28 -7.61 -46.23
C ASP A 136 7.98 -8.29 -47.58
N ASP A 137 7.64 -7.48 -48.58
CA ASP A 137 8.09 -7.63 -49.98
C ASP A 137 7.27 -6.72 -50.92
N VAL A 138 7.83 -5.55 -51.27
CA VAL A 138 7.68 -4.98 -52.62
C VAL A 138 9.05 -4.44 -53.06
N ARG A 139 9.90 -5.40 -53.47
CA ARG A 139 10.57 -5.46 -54.78
C ARG A 139 11.32 -4.20 -55.27
N MET A 140 12.65 -4.26 -55.20
CA MET A 140 13.57 -3.61 -56.14
C MET A 140 13.70 -4.50 -57.39
N ALA A 141 13.33 -3.95 -58.55
CA ALA A 141 13.92 -4.21 -59.87
C ALA A 141 13.47 -3.10 -60.82
#